data_AF-A0A252A7G9-F1
#
_entry.id   AF-A0A252A7G9-F1
#
_cell.length_a   1.000
_cell.length_b   1.000
_cell.length_c   1.000
_cell.angle_alpha   90.00
_cell.angle_beta   90.00
_cell.angle_gamma   90.00
#
_symmetry.space_group_name_H-M   'P 1'
#
loop_
_entity.id
_entity.type
_entity.pdbx_description
1 polymer ?
#
loop_
_entity_poly.entity_id
_entity_poly.type
_entity_poly.pdbx_seq_one_letter_code
_entity_poly.pdbx_strand_id
1 'polypeptide(L)'
;MPKARKQRFYGGIWWCLFGVLLAPFGAQAGPKDTFVRVCQFSVGHLNFCQVPYSGMAVVKQSGSLRLCSITIGRVSVCQGPYTGRALVKTDLGFYEQCDITLGQIRFCHGPYTGKAVLQPEPQ
;
A
#
# COMPACT_ATOMS: atom_id res chain seq x y z
N MET A 1 11.75 50.58 -17.49
CA MET A 1 10.71 51.64 -17.52
C MET A 1 9.92 51.51 -18.83
N PRO A 2 8.61 51.76 -18.91
CA PRO A 2 7.47 51.04 -18.34
C PRO A 2 6.43 50.62 -19.43
N LYS A 3 5.53 49.65 -19.16
CA LYS A 3 4.06 49.83 -19.27
C LYS A 3 3.28 48.52 -19.14
N ALA A 4 2.42 48.54 -18.14
CA ALA A 4 1.34 47.63 -17.82
C ALA A 4 0.50 47.18 -19.03
N ARG A 5 0.13 45.90 -19.04
CA ARG A 5 -1.05 45.42 -19.78
C ARG A 5 -2.07 44.90 -18.76
N LYS A 6 -3.07 45.75 -18.50
CA LYS A 6 -4.28 45.50 -17.70
C LYS A 6 -4.98 44.23 -18.19
N GLN A 7 -5.16 43.25 -17.33
CA GLN A 7 -6.19 42.22 -17.49
C GLN A 7 -7.48 42.74 -16.84
N ARG A 8 -8.48 43.03 -17.68
CA ARG A 8 -9.86 43.27 -17.27
C ARG A 8 -10.45 41.92 -16.86
N PHE A 9 -10.56 41.67 -15.55
CA PHE A 9 -11.47 40.66 -15.03
C PHE A 9 -12.89 41.25 -15.06
N TYR A 10 -13.69 40.71 -15.97
CA TYR A 10 -15.10 41.03 -16.18
C TYR A 10 -15.91 39.98 -15.41
N GLY A 11 -16.79 40.44 -14.53
CA GLY A 11 -17.99 39.73 -14.11
C GLY A 11 -17.82 38.67 -13.02
N GLY A 12 -18.53 38.86 -11.91
CA GLY A 12 -18.89 37.74 -11.02
C GLY A 12 -18.65 37.92 -9.53
N ILE A 13 -18.74 39.14 -8.99
CA ILE A 13 -18.96 39.36 -7.55
C ILE A 13 -20.42 39.04 -7.26
N TRP A 14 -20.69 37.77 -6.96
CA TRP A 14 -21.90 37.31 -6.27
C TRP A 14 -21.58 35.93 -5.71
N TRP A 15 -21.90 35.67 -4.45
CA TRP A 15 -21.65 34.45 -3.65
C TRP A 15 -20.48 34.53 -2.65
N CYS A 16 -20.44 35.62 -1.88
CA CYS A 16 -20.17 35.51 -0.45
C CYS A 16 -21.53 35.37 0.25
N LEU A 17 -21.67 34.43 1.22
CA LEU A 17 -22.74 34.33 2.26
C LEU A 17 -23.67 33.10 2.29
N PHE A 18 -23.32 31.93 1.72
CA PHE A 18 -24.06 30.71 2.08
C PHE A 18 -23.15 29.50 2.32
N GLY A 19 -23.28 28.96 3.53
CA GLY A 19 -23.02 27.55 3.79
C GLY A 19 -21.59 27.21 4.18
N VAL A 20 -21.31 27.32 5.48
CA VAL A 20 -20.44 26.37 6.17
C VAL A 20 -21.03 24.97 5.92
N LEU A 21 -20.57 24.29 4.87
CA LEU A 21 -20.91 22.89 4.62
C LEU A 21 -19.61 22.09 4.68
N LEU A 22 -19.55 21.27 5.72
CA LEU A 22 -18.57 20.22 6.00
C LEU A 22 -17.94 19.64 4.72
N ALA A 23 -16.68 20.00 4.46
CA ALA A 23 -15.86 19.25 3.53
C ALA A 23 -15.66 17.84 4.12
N PRO A 24 -16.01 16.77 3.39
CA PRO A 24 -15.71 15.43 3.87
C PRO A 24 -14.19 15.30 3.94
N PHE A 25 -13.73 14.71 5.03
CA PHE A 25 -12.34 14.32 5.28
C PHE A 25 -11.70 13.80 3.98
N GLY A 26 -10.86 14.64 3.37
CA GLY A 26 -9.95 14.18 2.34
C GLY A 26 -8.99 13.21 3.00
N ALA A 27 -9.19 11.91 2.75
CA ALA A 27 -8.21 10.89 3.10
C ALA A 27 -6.89 11.27 2.42
N GLN A 28 -5.96 11.85 3.18
CA GLN A 28 -4.59 12.03 2.71
C GLN A 28 -4.03 10.63 2.47
N ALA A 29 -3.97 10.23 1.21
CA ALA A 29 -3.10 9.17 0.75
C ALA A 29 -1.66 9.66 1.01
N GLY A 30 -1.13 9.29 2.17
CA GLY A 30 0.25 9.56 2.54
C GLY A 30 1.24 9.00 1.50
N PRO A 31 2.48 9.51 1.50
CA PRO A 31 3.51 9.11 0.54
C PRO A 31 3.56 7.58 0.37
N LYS A 32 3.64 7.14 -0.90
CA LYS A 32 3.86 5.74 -1.30
C LYS A 32 5.26 5.29 -0.90
N ASP A 33 5.59 5.34 0.39
CA ASP A 33 6.76 4.64 0.86
C ASP A 33 6.44 3.14 0.91
N THR A 34 7.24 2.40 0.16
CA THR A 34 7.25 0.94 0.02
C THR A 34 7.75 0.25 1.30
N PHE A 35 7.37 0.78 2.47
CA PHE A 35 7.72 0.20 3.76
C PHE A 35 6.90 -1.05 4.02
N VAL A 36 7.59 -2.12 4.38
CA VAL A 36 6.99 -3.33 4.92
C VAL A 36 6.31 -3.00 6.24
N ARG A 37 5.03 -3.35 6.34
CA ARG A 37 4.16 -2.97 7.45
C ARG A 37 3.22 -4.12 7.78
N VAL A 38 2.76 -4.15 9.02
CA VAL A 38 1.72 -5.10 9.44
C VAL A 38 0.38 -4.55 8.99
N CYS A 39 -0.34 -5.28 8.14
CA CYS A 39 -1.66 -4.90 7.66
C CYS A 39 -2.72 -5.89 8.15
N GLN A 40 -3.92 -5.37 8.41
CA GLN A 40 -5.10 -6.15 8.69
C GLN A 40 -5.85 -6.40 7.38
N PHE A 41 -6.20 -7.66 7.15
CA PHE A 41 -6.98 -8.13 6.03
C PHE A 41 -8.35 -8.60 6.51
N SER A 42 -9.36 -8.32 5.70
CA SER A 42 -10.72 -8.84 5.85
C SER A 42 -11.17 -9.41 4.52
N VAL A 43 -11.36 -10.72 4.44
CA VAL A 43 -11.83 -11.42 3.23
C VAL A 43 -11.00 -11.02 2.01
N GLY A 44 -9.67 -11.10 2.15
CA GLY A 44 -8.70 -10.76 1.10
C GLY A 44 -8.50 -9.26 0.84
N HIS A 45 -9.25 -8.36 1.49
CA HIS A 45 -9.09 -6.92 1.29
C HIS A 45 -8.20 -6.31 2.36
N LEU A 46 -7.28 -5.44 1.95
CA LEU A 46 -6.47 -4.65 2.86
C LEU A 46 -7.35 -3.58 3.52
N ASN A 47 -7.46 -3.62 4.84
CA ASN A 47 -8.31 -2.69 5.59
C ASN A 47 -7.49 -1.51 6.13
N PHE A 48 -6.53 -1.79 7.02
CA PHE A 48 -5.62 -0.79 7.56
C PHE A 48 -4.23 -1.39 7.76
N CYS A 49 -3.21 -0.54 7.74
CA CYS A 49 -1.85 -0.92 8.06
C CYS A 49 -1.32 -0.13 9.25
N GLN A 50 -0.55 -0.80 10.08
CA GLN A 50 0.01 -0.28 11.31
C GLN A 50 1.44 0.24 11.09
N VAL A 51 2.16 0.38 12.22
CA VAL A 51 3.57 0.74 12.30
C VAL A 51 4.45 -0.09 11.35
N PRO A 52 5.59 0.47 10.91
CA PRO A 52 6.57 -0.27 10.11
C PRO A 52 7.00 -1.55 10.82
N TYR A 53 7.08 -2.65 10.06
CA TYR A 53 7.49 -3.94 10.57
C TYR A 53 9.02 -4.02 10.66
N SER A 54 9.53 -4.68 11.70
CA SER A 54 10.95 -5.04 11.84
C SER A 54 11.03 -6.52 12.19
N GLY A 55 11.89 -7.27 11.50
CA GLY A 55 11.98 -8.73 11.62
C GLY A 55 12.05 -9.40 10.26
N MET A 56 11.68 -10.68 10.18
CA MET A 56 11.74 -11.45 8.93
C MET A 56 10.39 -11.40 8.22
N ALA A 57 10.38 -10.96 6.96
CA ALA A 57 9.18 -10.92 6.13
C ALA A 57 9.43 -11.57 4.77
N VAL A 58 8.36 -12.10 4.17
CA VAL A 58 8.44 -12.68 2.83
C VAL A 58 8.24 -11.57 1.81
N VAL A 59 9.20 -11.44 0.89
CA VAL A 59 9.21 -10.41 -0.16
C VAL A 59 9.37 -11.10 -1.51
N LYS A 60 8.63 -10.63 -2.51
CA LYS A 60 8.77 -11.09 -3.90
C LYS A 60 9.94 -10.37 -4.54
N GLN A 61 11.01 -11.09 -4.85
CA GLN A 61 12.21 -10.56 -5.49
C GLN A 61 12.52 -11.36 -6.75
N SER A 62 12.65 -10.68 -7.90
CA SER A 62 12.97 -11.31 -9.19
C SER A 62 12.04 -12.47 -9.56
N GLY A 63 10.74 -12.33 -9.25
CA GLY A 63 9.71 -13.33 -9.56
C GLY A 63 9.61 -14.49 -8.56
N SER A 64 10.47 -14.57 -7.54
CA SER A 64 10.42 -15.61 -6.51
C SER A 64 10.22 -15.02 -5.12
N LEU A 65 9.54 -15.75 -4.23
CA LEU A 65 9.37 -15.34 -2.84
C LEU A 65 10.60 -15.72 -2.02
N ARG A 66 11.17 -14.74 -1.32
CA ARG A 66 12.35 -14.89 -0.46
C ARG A 66 12.07 -14.34 0.92
N LEU A 67 12.72 -14.92 1.93
CA LEU A 67 12.64 -14.42 3.28
C LEU A 67 13.69 -13.33 3.48
N CYS A 68 13.28 -12.11 3.77
CA CYS A 68 14.19 -10.99 3.96
C CYS A 68 14.07 -10.39 5.35
N SER A 69 15.20 -9.96 5.90
CA SER A 69 15.27 -9.15 7.11
C SER A 69 14.85 -7.73 6.80
N ILE A 70 13.91 -7.23 7.59
CA ILE A 70 13.31 -5.92 7.50
C ILE A 70 13.74 -5.11 8.73
N THR A 71 14.24 -3.91 8.50
CA THR A 71 14.61 -2.97 9.55
C THR A 71 13.79 -1.70 9.37
N ILE A 72 12.85 -1.44 10.28
CA ILE A 72 11.98 -0.25 10.27
C ILE A 72 11.29 -0.11 8.89
N GLY A 73 10.65 -1.19 8.46
CA GLY A 73 9.94 -1.28 7.19
C GLY A 73 10.82 -1.36 5.94
N ARG A 74 12.15 -1.26 6.05
CA ARG A 74 13.07 -1.35 4.90
C ARG A 74 13.65 -2.75 4.77
N VAL A 75 13.57 -3.31 3.56
CA VAL A 75 14.23 -4.57 3.21
C VAL A 75 15.74 -4.37 3.31
N SER A 76 16.40 -5.19 4.13
CA SER A 76 17.85 -5.17 4.34
C SER A 76 18.54 -6.34 3.64
N VAL A 77 18.50 -7.53 4.23
CA VAL A 77 19.19 -8.72 3.71
C VAL A 77 18.18 -9.82 3.39
N CYS A 78 18.20 -10.31 2.16
CA CYS A 78 17.37 -11.44 1.74
C CYS A 78 18.14 -12.75 1.85
N GLN A 79 17.49 -13.74 2.45
CA GLN A 79 17.96 -15.11 2.51
C GLN A 79 17.51 -15.89 1.27
N GLY A 80 17.68 -17.21 1.32
CA GLY A 80 17.27 -18.14 0.27
C GLY A 80 15.76 -18.16 -0.01
N PRO A 81 15.35 -19.07 -0.91
CA PRO A 81 13.96 -19.21 -1.30
C PRO A 81 13.07 -19.56 -0.10
N TYR A 82 11.95 -18.85 0.05
CA TYR A 82 11.03 -19.10 1.14
C TYR A 82 10.19 -20.36 0.89
N THR A 83 9.96 -21.16 1.93
CA THR A 83 9.06 -22.32 1.91
C THR A 83 8.15 -22.24 3.12
N GLY A 84 6.84 -22.35 2.91
CA GLY A 84 5.82 -22.13 3.92
C GLY A 84 4.62 -21.38 3.35
N ARG A 85 3.84 -20.70 4.19
CA ARG A 85 2.65 -19.96 3.74
C ARG A 85 2.94 -18.46 3.63
N ALA A 86 2.63 -17.87 2.49
CA ALA A 86 2.76 -16.44 2.26
C ALA A 86 1.46 -15.87 1.67
N LEU A 87 1.28 -14.56 1.81
CA LEU A 87 0.18 -13.87 1.14
C LEU A 87 0.60 -13.43 -0.25
N VAL A 88 -0.28 -13.67 -1.21
CA VAL A 88 -0.10 -13.29 -2.60
C VAL A 88 -1.32 -12.49 -3.03
N LYS A 89 -1.06 -11.37 -3.71
CA LYS A 89 -2.11 -10.58 -4.33
C LYS A 89 -2.50 -11.23 -5.66
N THR A 90 -3.77 -11.50 -5.85
CA THR A 90 -4.32 -12.01 -7.11
C THR A 90 -4.52 -10.89 -8.11
N ASP A 91 -4.71 -11.25 -9.38
CA ASP A 91 -4.98 -10.28 -10.46
C ASP A 91 -6.28 -9.48 -10.22
N LEU A 92 -7.20 -10.05 -9.46
CA LEU A 92 -8.46 -9.43 -9.04
C LEU A 92 -8.28 -8.44 -7.88
N GLY A 93 -7.08 -8.33 -7.31
CA GLY A 93 -6.71 -7.34 -6.30
C GLY A 93 -6.92 -7.75 -4.84
N PHE A 94 -7.35 -8.98 -4.58
CA PHE A 94 -7.47 -9.52 -3.22
C PHE A 94 -6.25 -10.36 -2.83
N TYR A 95 -6.01 -10.48 -1.53
CA TYR A 95 -4.92 -11.26 -0.95
C TYR A 95 -5.40 -12.65 -0.54
N GLU A 96 -4.68 -13.66 -1.01
CA GLU A 96 -4.90 -15.05 -0.64
C GLU A 96 -3.70 -15.64 0.07
N GLN A 97 -3.94 -16.62 0.93
CA GLN A 97 -2.87 -17.37 1.57
C GLN A 97 -2.49 -18.55 0.69
N CYS A 98 -1.25 -18.55 0.21
CA CYS A 98 -0.73 -19.59 -0.65
C CYS A 98 0.45 -20.33 0.00
N ASP A 99 0.50 -21.63 -0.25
CA ASP A 99 1.66 -22.47 0.03
C ASP A 99 2.74 -22.21 -1.01
N ILE A 100 3.92 -21.87 -0.49
CA ILE A 100 5.11 -21.56 -1.23
C ILE A 100 6.11 -22.67 -1.00
N THR A 101 6.70 -23.19 -2.08
CA THR A 101 7.78 -24.18 -2.03
C THR A 101 8.92 -23.67 -2.87
N LEU A 102 10.10 -23.52 -2.27
CA LEU A 102 11.29 -23.01 -2.94
C LEU A 102 11.05 -21.68 -3.66
N GLY A 103 10.29 -20.78 -3.02
CA GLY A 103 9.97 -19.45 -3.56
C GLY A 103 8.90 -19.43 -4.65
N GLN A 104 8.29 -20.57 -4.98
CA GLN A 104 7.20 -20.67 -5.94
C GLN A 104 5.87 -21.00 -5.29
N ILE A 105 4.81 -20.39 -5.81
CA ILE A 105 3.43 -20.68 -5.40
C ILE A 105 3.07 -22.09 -5.87
N ARG A 106 2.45 -22.88 -4.98
CA ARG A 106 1.92 -24.22 -5.28
C ARG A 106 0.41 -24.23 -5.25
N PHE A 107 -0.17 -23.86 -4.11
CA PHE A 107 -1.61 -23.92 -3.88
C PHE A 107 -2.07 -22.71 -3.06
N CYS A 108 -3.27 -22.20 -3.31
CA CYS A 108 -3.85 -21.09 -2.58
C CYS A 108 -5.15 -21.53 -1.90
N HIS A 109 -5.32 -21.15 -0.64
CA HIS A 109 -6.42 -21.60 0.22
C HIS A 109 -7.63 -20.66 0.22
N GLY A 110 -7.63 -19.64 -0.63
CA GLY A 110 -8.70 -18.64 -0.73
C GLY A 110 -8.40 -17.32 0.00
N PRO A 111 -9.43 -16.47 0.20
CA PRO A 111 -9.26 -15.11 0.70
C PRO A 111 -8.78 -15.09 2.14
N TYR A 112 -7.67 -14.39 2.38
CA TYR A 112 -7.08 -14.33 3.72
C TYR A 112 -7.77 -13.30 4.61
N THR A 113 -7.97 -13.66 5.88
CA THR A 113 -8.51 -12.78 6.92
C THR A 113 -7.61 -12.84 8.15
N GLY A 114 -7.15 -11.68 8.63
CA GLY A 114 -6.22 -11.62 9.77
C GLY A 114 -5.14 -10.55 9.61
N LYS A 115 -4.13 -10.60 10.46
CA LYS A 115 -2.96 -9.70 10.40
C LYS A 115 -1.83 -10.37 9.65
N ALA A 116 -1.24 -9.67 8.71
CA ALA A 116 -0.06 -10.16 8.01
C ALA A 116 0.89 -9.04 7.64
N VAL A 117 2.15 -9.43 7.46
CA VAL A 117 3.23 -8.52 7.08
C VAL A 117 3.34 -8.51 5.56
N LEU A 118 3.11 -7.35 4.95
CA LEU A 118 3.26 -7.18 3.52
C LEU A 118 4.13 -5.98 3.20
N GLN A 119 4.79 -6.05 2.05
CA GLN A 119 5.25 -4.87 1.34
C GLN A 119 4.12 -4.38 0.42
N PRO A 120 3.53 -3.20 0.65
CA PRO A 120 2.60 -2.63 -0.31
C PRO A 120 3.37 -2.29 -1.58
N GLU A 121 3.00 -2.93 -2.67
CA GLU A 121 3.56 -2.62 -3.98
C GLU A 121 3.14 -1.18 -4.38
N PRO A 122 4.04 -0.35 -4.92
CA PRO A 122 3.66 0.94 -5.48
C PRO A 122 2.75 0.67 -6.67
N GLN A 123 1.49 1.09 -6.59
CA GLN A 123 0.58 1.09 -7.75
C GLN A 123 1.00 2.10 -8.82
#